data_AF-A0A561SQA0-F1
#
_entry.id   AF-A0A561SQA0-F1
#
_cell.length_a   1.000
_cell.length_b   1.000
_cell.length_c   1.000
_cell.angle_alpha   90.00
_cell.angle_beta   90.00
_cell.angle_gamma   90.00
#
_symmetry.space_group_name_H-M   'P 1'
#
loop_
_entity.id
_entity.type
_entity.pdbx_description
1 polymer ?
#
loop_
_entity_poly.entity_id
_entity_poly.type
_entity_poly.pdbx_seq_one_letter_code
_entity_poly.pdbx_strand_id
1 'polypeptide(L)'
;MAVPDVARALITLTPPAQSPESACSWLLVRRRRDTGECAYYRCYSPDPVPLRELVRVAGRRWTVEESFQTAKGLAGLDQHQVRRWTSWRRWTLLAMLAHALLAVIAAHAHADQPAQAGLIALTCNEIRRLLVTFLVEPTRTLACPLAWSRWRRRHQYHARTSHYQRQKTAQGRA
;
A
#
# COMPACT_ATOMS: atom_id res chain seq x y z
N MET A 1 -6.13 -12.71 -19.43
CA MET A 1 -6.01 -11.61 -20.41
C MET A 1 -4.83 -11.93 -21.32
N ALA A 2 -5.10 -12.19 -22.60
CA ALA A 2 -4.08 -12.61 -23.56
C ALA A 2 -2.97 -11.54 -23.66
N VAL A 3 -1.72 -11.96 -23.57
CA VAL A 3 -0.59 -11.07 -23.86
C VAL A 3 -0.69 -10.75 -25.35
N PRO A 4 -0.85 -9.47 -25.74
CA PRO A 4 -0.87 -9.11 -27.15
C PRO A 4 0.38 -9.66 -27.84
N ASP A 5 0.22 -10.03 -29.11
CA ASP A 5 1.27 -10.62 -29.91
C ASP A 5 2.42 -9.60 -30.07
N VAL A 6 3.53 -9.82 -29.37
CA VAL A 6 4.59 -8.83 -29.15
C VAL A 6 5.92 -9.47 -29.54
N ALA A 7 6.60 -8.89 -30.51
CA ALA A 7 7.96 -9.28 -30.87
C ALA A 7 8.97 -8.69 -29.87
N ARG A 8 10.02 -9.45 -29.55
CA ARG A 8 11.00 -9.07 -28.53
C ARG A 8 12.41 -9.31 -29.07
N ALA A 9 13.31 -8.37 -28.82
CA ALA A 9 14.72 -8.49 -29.15
C ALA A 9 15.58 -8.09 -27.96
N LEU A 10 16.73 -8.74 -27.81
CA LEU A 10 17.72 -8.45 -26.78
C LEU A 10 19.01 -8.03 -27.46
N ILE A 11 19.50 -6.83 -27.13
CA ILE A 11 20.80 -6.35 -27.61
C ILE A 11 21.73 -6.32 -26.40
N THR A 12 22.82 -7.06 -26.44
CA THR A 12 23.87 -6.96 -25.42
C THR A 12 24.56 -5.61 -25.55
N LEU A 13 24.56 -4.83 -24.47
CA LEU A 13 25.25 -3.55 -24.42
C LEU A 13 26.66 -3.78 -23.88
N THR A 14 27.65 -3.17 -24.52
CA THR A 14 29.00 -3.11 -23.96
C THR A 14 28.93 -2.40 -22.60
N PRO A 15 29.44 -3.00 -21.51
CA PRO A 15 29.43 -2.36 -20.20
C PRO A 15 30.23 -1.06 -20.23
N PRO A 16 29.79 0.01 -19.55
CA PRO A 16 30.60 1.22 -19.41
C PRO A 16 31.91 0.90 -18.69
N ALA A 17 32.98 1.63 -19.00
CA ALA A 17 34.37 1.37 -18.58
C ALA A 17 34.62 1.23 -17.05
N GLN A 18 33.62 1.50 -16.21
CA GLN A 18 33.69 1.41 -14.74
C GLN A 18 32.80 0.28 -14.17
N SER A 19 32.32 -0.65 -15.00
CA SER A 19 31.49 -1.76 -14.53
C SER A 19 32.35 -2.92 -14.04
N PRO A 20 31.93 -3.65 -12.99
CA PRO A 20 32.62 -4.88 -12.59
C PRO A 20 32.65 -5.87 -13.76
N GLU A 21 33.75 -6.62 -13.90
CA GLU A 21 34.04 -7.48 -15.06
C GLU A 21 32.96 -8.55 -15.34
N SER A 22 32.10 -8.86 -14.36
CA SER A 22 31.00 -9.81 -14.49
C SER A 22 29.64 -9.18 -14.84
N ALA A 23 29.50 -7.85 -14.79
CA ALA A 23 28.20 -7.21 -14.95
C ALA A 23 27.71 -7.23 -16.39
N CYS A 24 26.50 -7.76 -16.57
CA CYS A 24 25.85 -7.83 -17.87
C CYS A 24 24.83 -6.70 -18.02
N SER A 25 24.93 -5.95 -19.12
CA SER A 25 23.99 -4.89 -19.49
C SER A 25 23.32 -5.26 -20.81
N TRP A 26 22.00 -5.13 -20.88
CA TRP A 26 21.24 -5.38 -22.11
C TRP A 26 20.23 -4.27 -22.39
N LEU A 27 19.91 -4.10 -23.66
CA LEU A 27 18.77 -3.32 -24.13
C LEU A 27 17.68 -4.29 -24.59
N LEU A 28 16.59 -4.34 -23.84
CA LEU A 28 15.40 -5.09 -24.21
C LEU A 28 14.49 -4.20 -25.05
N VAL A 29 14.20 -4.64 -26.27
CA VAL A 29 13.27 -3.99 -27.19
C VAL A 29 11.98 -4.80 -27.23
N ARG A 30 10.87 -4.16 -26.89
CA ARG A 30 9.53 -4.73 -26.96
C ARG A 30 8.75 -4.03 -28.06
N ARG A 31 8.41 -4.76 -29.13
CA ARG A 31 7.66 -4.24 -30.28
C ARG A 31 6.24 -4.76 -30.29
N ARG A 32 5.29 -3.84 -30.27
CA ARG A 32 3.87 -4.10 -30.47
C ARG A 32 3.63 -4.47 -31.94
N ARG A 33 3.07 -5.63 -32.25
CA ARG A 33 2.95 -6.10 -33.66
C ARG A 33 1.87 -5.35 -34.45
N ASP A 34 0.83 -4.87 -33.78
CA ASP A 34 -0.29 -4.11 -34.35
C ASP A 34 0.11 -2.71 -34.79
N THR A 35 0.76 -1.93 -33.91
CA THR A 35 1.13 -0.53 -34.22
C THR A 35 2.58 -0.36 -34.67
N GLY A 36 3.41 -1.39 -34.49
CA GLY A 36 4.86 -1.30 -34.72
C GLY A 36 5.62 -0.53 -33.65
N GLU A 37 4.96 0.03 -32.64
CA GLU A 37 5.57 0.83 -31.58
C GLU A 37 6.56 0.01 -30.75
N CYS A 38 7.73 0.60 -30.48
CA CYS A 38 8.80 0.00 -29.70
C CYS A 38 8.91 0.66 -28.32
N ALA A 39 8.96 -0.15 -27.28
CA ALA A 39 9.38 0.24 -25.94
C ALA A 39 10.78 -0.30 -25.66
N TYR A 40 11.63 0.53 -25.07
CA TYR A 40 13.03 0.25 -24.79
C TYR A 40 13.25 0.16 -23.28
N TYR A 41 13.95 -0.88 -22.83
CA TYR A 41 14.29 -1.08 -21.43
C TYR A 41 15.77 -1.36 -21.29
N ARG A 42 16.47 -0.59 -20.45
CA ARG A 42 17.83 -0.88 -20.05
C ARG A 42 17.80 -1.87 -18.88
N CYS A 43 18.43 -3.02 -19.06
CA CYS A 43 18.49 -4.10 -18.10
C CYS A 43 19.92 -4.28 -17.60
N TYR A 44 20.07 -4.48 -16.29
CA TYR A 44 21.35 -4.72 -15.62
C TYR A 44 21.22 -5.93 -14.69
N SER A 45 22.20 -6.81 -14.69
CA SER A 45 22.32 -7.92 -13.74
C SER A 45 23.80 -8.21 -13.46
N PRO A 46 24.18 -8.53 -12.21
CA PRO A 46 25.54 -8.96 -11.88
C PRO A 46 25.90 -10.31 -12.52
N ASP A 47 24.90 -11.16 -12.77
CA ASP A 47 25.06 -12.48 -13.41
C ASP A 47 24.23 -12.59 -14.70
N PRO A 48 24.59 -13.46 -15.65
CA PRO A 48 23.79 -13.72 -16.84
C PRO A 48 22.37 -14.21 -16.49
N VAL A 49 21.34 -13.53 -17.00
CA VAL A 49 19.93 -13.89 -16.79
C VAL A 49 19.24 -14.19 -18.13
N PRO A 50 18.32 -15.17 -18.17
CA PRO A 50 17.63 -15.50 -19.41
C PRO A 50 16.64 -14.39 -19.81
N LEU A 51 16.42 -14.21 -21.12
CA LEU A 51 15.50 -13.21 -21.67
C LEU A 51 14.11 -13.25 -21.03
N ARG A 52 13.59 -14.45 -20.72
CA ARG A 52 12.30 -14.62 -20.04
C ARG A 52 12.21 -13.85 -18.72
N GLU A 53 13.31 -13.74 -17.98
CA GLU A 53 13.34 -13.08 -16.68
C GLU A 53 13.38 -11.57 -16.84
N LEU A 54 14.15 -11.07 -17.81
CA LEU A 54 14.13 -9.66 -18.20
C LEU A 54 12.75 -9.21 -18.65
N VAL A 55 12.08 -10.03 -19.47
CA VAL A 55 10.71 -9.79 -19.93
C VAL A 55 9.72 -9.82 -18.76
N ARG A 56 9.87 -10.79 -17.85
CA ARG A 56 9.04 -10.90 -16.65
C ARG A 56 9.15 -9.64 -15.80
N VAL A 57 10.37 -9.18 -15.51
CA VAL A 57 10.62 -7.95 -14.72
C VAL A 57 10.10 -6.71 -15.43
N ALA A 58 10.38 -6.54 -16.73
CA ALA A 58 9.85 -5.41 -17.51
C ALA A 58 8.31 -5.38 -17.53
N GLY A 59 7.69 -6.57 -17.54
CA GLY A 59 6.23 -6.72 -17.46
C GLY A 59 5.62 -6.33 -16.10
N ARG A 60 6.39 -6.34 -15.01
CA ARG A 60 5.89 -5.99 -13.67
C ARG A 60 5.54 -4.52 -13.52
N ARG A 61 6.06 -3.62 -14.37
CA ARG A 61 5.76 -2.18 -14.31
C ARG A 61 4.26 -1.90 -14.28
N TRP A 62 3.48 -2.62 -15.08
CA TRP A 62 2.02 -2.46 -15.10
C TRP A 62 1.38 -2.90 -13.79
N THR A 63 1.77 -4.08 -13.28
CA THR A 63 1.29 -4.60 -12.00
C THR A 63 1.60 -3.64 -10.84
N VAL A 64 2.76 -2.98 -10.87
CA VAL A 64 3.12 -1.96 -9.88
C VAL A 64 2.18 -0.76 -9.95
N GLU A 65 1.92 -0.24 -11.14
CA GLU A 65 0.97 0.88 -11.33
C GLU A 65 -0.44 0.50 -10.85
N GLU A 66 -0.92 -0.68 -11.23
CA GLU A 66 -2.22 -1.21 -10.80
C GLU A 66 -2.29 -1.37 -9.27
N SER A 67 -1.20 -1.81 -8.63
CA SER A 67 -1.09 -1.87 -7.17
C SER A 67 -1.15 -0.47 -6.53
N PHE A 68 -0.53 0.54 -7.13
CA PHE A 68 -0.64 1.92 -6.66
C PHE A 68 -2.06 2.47 -6.82
N GLN A 69 -2.72 2.21 -7.95
CA GLN A 69 -4.09 2.66 -8.18
C GLN A 69 -5.07 2.01 -7.20
N THR A 70 -4.93 0.71 -6.97
CA THR A 70 -5.74 0.00 -5.98
C THR A 70 -5.42 0.46 -4.55
N ALA A 71 -4.15 0.73 -4.20
CA ALA A 71 -3.80 1.29 -2.90
C ALA A 71 -4.44 2.67 -2.65
N LYS A 72 -4.54 3.54 -3.66
CA LYS A 72 -5.29 4.80 -3.56
C LYS A 72 -6.76 4.56 -3.26
N GLY A 73 -7.42 3.69 -4.05
CA GLY A 73 -8.84 3.39 -3.89
C GLY A 73 -9.20 2.65 -2.60
N LEU A 74 -8.29 1.81 -2.07
CA LEU A 74 -8.58 0.92 -0.93
C LEU A 74 -8.00 1.38 0.40
N ALA A 75 -6.83 2.01 0.37
CA ALA A 75 -6.13 2.43 1.58
C ALA A 75 -5.96 3.95 1.68
N GLY A 76 -6.49 4.72 0.72
CA GLY A 76 -6.43 6.18 0.73
C GLY A 76 -5.01 6.73 0.61
N LEU A 77 -4.16 6.05 -0.18
CA LEU A 77 -2.75 6.41 -0.32
C LEU A 77 -2.52 7.89 -0.69
N ASP A 78 -3.43 8.48 -1.47
CA ASP A 78 -3.40 9.85 -1.97
C ASP A 78 -4.27 10.83 -1.16
N GLN A 79 -4.92 10.38 -0.08
CA GLN A 79 -5.84 11.23 0.71
C GLN A 79 -5.13 12.09 1.77
N HIS A 80 -3.80 12.01 1.87
CA HIS A 80 -3.02 12.83 2.81
C HIS A 80 -2.80 14.25 2.29
N GLN A 81 -2.93 15.25 3.17
CA GLN A 81 -2.79 16.67 2.80
C GLN A 81 -1.33 17.16 2.65
N VAL A 82 -0.33 16.30 2.85
CA VAL A 82 1.11 16.56 2.69
C VAL A 82 1.64 17.80 3.45
N ARG A 83 1.09 18.09 4.64
CA ARG A 83 1.46 19.30 5.42
C ARG A 83 2.81 19.22 6.14
N ARG A 84 3.26 18.01 6.50
CA ARG A 84 4.52 17.76 7.22
C ARG A 84 5.12 16.44 6.76
N TRP A 85 6.44 16.41 6.58
CA TRP A 85 7.18 15.21 6.17
C TRP A 85 6.88 13.98 7.03
N THR A 86 6.93 14.12 8.35
CA THR A 86 6.73 12.99 9.28
C THR A 86 5.30 12.44 9.22
N SER A 87 4.32 13.33 9.04
CA SER A 87 2.92 12.95 8.89
C SER A 87 2.68 12.23 7.56
N TRP A 88 3.21 12.79 6.47
CA TRP A 88 3.15 12.18 5.13
C TRP A 88 3.78 10.78 5.13
N ARG A 89 5.02 10.66 5.63
CA ARG A 89 5.72 9.37 5.69
C ARG A 89 4.94 8.32 6.48
N ARG A 90 4.41 8.68 7.65
CA ARG A 90 3.60 7.76 8.47
C ARG A 90 2.32 7.33 7.76
N TRP A 91 1.63 8.27 7.12
CA TRP A 91 0.43 7.97 6.34
C TRP A 91 0.73 7.03 5.18
N THR A 92 1.72 7.36 4.34
CA THR A 92 2.12 6.56 3.19
C THR A 92 2.49 5.14 3.61
N LEU A 93 3.28 4.98 4.67
CA LEU A 93 3.64 3.66 5.19
C LEU A 93 2.41 2.88 5.67
N LEU A 94 1.51 3.50 6.43
CA LEU A 94 0.29 2.83 6.91
C LEU A 94 -0.65 2.45 5.76
N ALA A 95 -0.82 3.32 4.76
CA ALA A 95 -1.66 3.04 3.60
C ALA A 95 -1.08 1.90 2.75
N MET A 96 0.24 1.90 2.50
CA MET A 96 0.91 0.81 1.79
C MET A 96 0.84 -0.51 2.56
N LEU A 97 1.02 -0.48 3.89
CA LEU A 97 0.91 -1.67 4.74
C LEU A 97 -0.52 -2.22 4.75
N ALA A 98 -1.54 -1.35 4.86
CA ALA A 98 -2.94 -1.76 4.81
C ALA A 98 -3.28 -2.41 3.47
N HIS A 99 -2.82 -1.84 2.36
CA HIS A 99 -3.02 -2.43 1.04
C HIS A 99 -2.29 -3.78 0.90
N ALA A 100 -1.04 -3.88 1.38
CA ALA A 100 -0.28 -5.12 1.38
C ALA A 100 -0.98 -6.22 2.19
N LEU A 101 -1.55 -5.90 3.35
CA LEU A 101 -2.34 -6.84 4.15
C LEU A 101 -3.54 -7.38 3.35
N LEU A 102 -4.30 -6.50 2.68
CA LEU A 102 -5.43 -6.93 1.84
C LEU A 102 -4.98 -7.85 0.71
N ALA A 103 -3.88 -7.52 0.04
CA ALA A 103 -3.33 -8.32 -1.05
C ALA A 103 -2.83 -9.70 -0.58
N VAL A 104 -2.19 -9.76 0.59
CA VAL A 104 -1.72 -11.03 1.20
C VAL A 104 -2.90 -11.91 1.59
N ILE A 105 -3.94 -11.35 2.22
CA ILE A 105 -5.16 -12.10 2.56
C ILE A 105 -5.83 -12.62 1.29
N ALA A 106 -5.95 -11.81 0.24
CA ALA A 106 -6.51 -12.24 -1.05
C ALA A 106 -5.70 -13.38 -1.67
N ALA A 107 -4.37 -13.24 -1.69
CA ALA A 107 -3.48 -14.26 -2.23
C ALA A 107 -3.57 -15.59 -1.46
N HIS A 108 -3.64 -15.55 -0.12
CA HIS A 108 -3.85 -16.75 0.70
C HIS A 108 -5.22 -17.36 0.48
N ALA A 109 -6.29 -16.57 0.46
CA ALA A 109 -7.64 -17.06 0.18
C ALA A 109 -7.73 -17.74 -1.20
N HIS A 110 -7.04 -17.22 -2.22
CA HIS A 110 -6.98 -17.85 -3.55
C HIS A 110 -6.16 -19.14 -3.58
N ALA A 111 -5.13 -19.27 -2.73
CA ALA A 111 -4.32 -20.47 -2.64
C ALA A 111 -5.05 -21.60 -1.90
N ASP A 112 -5.74 -21.26 -0.81
CA ASP A 112 -6.39 -22.23 0.08
C ASP A 112 -7.75 -22.70 -0.43
N GLN A 113 -8.43 -21.89 -1.24
CA GLN A 113 -9.77 -22.19 -1.75
C GLN A 113 -9.80 -21.96 -3.27
N PRO A 114 -9.76 -23.03 -4.10
CA PRO A 114 -10.10 -22.88 -5.51
C PRO A 114 -11.52 -22.32 -5.60
N ALA A 115 -11.72 -21.33 -6.47
CA ALA A 115 -12.97 -20.58 -6.58
C ALA A 115 -14.19 -21.52 -6.53
N GLN A 116 -15.04 -21.35 -5.52
CA GLN A 116 -16.27 -22.11 -5.41
C GLN A 116 -17.10 -21.90 -6.67
N ALA A 117 -17.70 -22.97 -7.19
CA ALA A 117 -18.50 -22.91 -8.41
C ALA A 117 -19.59 -21.83 -8.27
N GLY A 118 -19.54 -20.82 -9.14
CA GLY A 118 -20.50 -19.71 -9.16
C GLY A 118 -20.09 -18.44 -8.39
N LEU A 119 -18.94 -18.42 -7.70
CA LEU A 119 -18.46 -17.23 -6.98
C LEU A 119 -17.17 -16.69 -7.57
N ILE A 120 -17.08 -15.36 -7.65
CA ILE A 120 -15.82 -14.67 -7.95
C ILE A 120 -14.89 -14.84 -6.75
N ALA A 121 -13.61 -15.07 -7.03
CA ALA A 121 -12.60 -15.20 -5.99
C ALA A 121 -12.54 -13.94 -5.10
N LEU A 122 -12.26 -14.14 -3.81
CA LEU A 122 -12.32 -13.06 -2.82
C LEU A 122 -11.36 -11.90 -3.15
N THR A 123 -11.92 -10.75 -3.54
CA THR A 123 -11.13 -9.58 -3.96
C THR A 123 -10.67 -8.74 -2.77
N CYS A 124 -9.62 -7.93 -2.95
CA CYS A 124 -9.18 -6.96 -1.95
C CYS A 124 -10.30 -6.01 -1.49
N ASN A 125 -11.24 -5.66 -2.39
CA ASN A 125 -12.39 -4.80 -2.07
C ASN A 125 -13.32 -5.48 -1.07
N GLU A 126 -13.62 -6.76 -1.31
CA GLU A 126 -14.52 -7.52 -0.45
C GLU A 126 -13.86 -7.78 0.90
N ILE A 127 -12.57 -8.14 0.93
CA ILE A 127 -11.81 -8.27 2.19
C ILE A 127 -11.85 -6.97 2.99
N ARG A 128 -11.60 -5.82 2.32
CA ARG A 128 -11.67 -4.52 2.99
C ARG A 128 -13.05 -4.30 3.60
N ARG A 129 -14.12 -4.59 2.85
CA ARG A 129 -15.49 -4.45 3.33
C ARG A 129 -15.74 -5.32 4.55
N LEU A 130 -15.38 -6.59 4.50
CA LEU A 130 -15.53 -7.53 5.62
C LEU A 130 -14.76 -7.07 6.86
N LEU A 131 -13.49 -6.68 6.71
CA LEU A 131 -12.68 -6.18 7.84
C LEU A 131 -13.29 -4.90 8.44
N VAL A 132 -13.74 -3.96 7.60
CA VAL A 132 -14.37 -2.73 8.09
C VAL A 132 -15.65 -3.04 8.86
N THR A 133 -16.53 -3.86 8.29
CA THR A 133 -17.82 -4.19 8.89
C THR A 133 -17.70 -5.01 10.17
N PHE A 134 -16.84 -6.02 10.20
CA PHE A 134 -16.77 -6.97 11.32
C PHE A 134 -15.76 -6.58 12.41
N LEU A 135 -14.72 -5.83 12.08
CA LEU A 135 -13.66 -5.49 13.05
C LEU A 135 -13.62 -3.99 13.35
N VAL A 136 -13.59 -3.14 12.33
CA VAL A 136 -13.34 -1.71 12.53
C VAL A 136 -14.56 -0.98 13.08
N GLU A 137 -15.74 -1.20 12.49
CA GLU A 137 -16.93 -0.46 12.89
C GLU A 137 -17.37 -0.81 14.33
N PRO A 138 -17.49 -2.09 14.73
CA PRO A 138 -17.88 -2.43 16.10
C PRO A 138 -16.89 -1.89 17.15
N THR A 139 -15.59 -1.96 16.86
CA THR A 139 -14.57 -1.41 17.77
C THR A 139 -14.66 0.10 17.87
N ARG A 140 -14.95 0.82 16.78
CA ARG A 140 -15.19 2.27 16.81
C ARG A 140 -16.45 2.64 17.59
N THR A 141 -17.55 1.92 17.36
CA THR A 141 -18.82 2.12 18.07
C THR A 141 -18.64 2.00 19.58
N LEU A 142 -17.79 1.09 20.05
CA LEU A 142 -17.51 0.91 21.48
C LEU A 142 -16.43 1.87 22.01
N ALA A 143 -15.38 2.12 21.24
CA ALA A 143 -14.25 2.94 21.68
C ALA A 143 -14.63 4.43 21.82
N CYS A 144 -15.46 4.97 20.92
CA CYS A 144 -15.81 6.38 20.92
C CYS A 144 -16.59 6.81 22.19
N PRO A 145 -17.68 6.13 22.59
CA PRO A 145 -18.37 6.42 23.86
C PRO A 145 -17.48 6.25 25.09
N LEU A 146 -16.63 5.22 25.11
CA LEU A 146 -15.71 4.99 26.24
C LEU A 146 -14.63 6.06 26.35
N ALA A 147 -14.07 6.50 25.22
CA ALA A 147 -13.11 7.59 25.16
C ALA A 147 -13.75 8.91 25.60
N TRP A 148 -14.96 9.20 25.11
CA TRP A 148 -15.72 10.38 25.51
C TRP A 148 -16.08 10.37 27.00
N SER A 149 -16.52 9.23 27.52
CA SER A 149 -16.82 9.04 28.94
C SER A 149 -15.59 9.28 29.82
N ARG A 150 -14.42 8.78 29.40
CA ARG A 150 -13.14 9.01 30.08
C ARG A 150 -12.74 10.48 30.05
N TRP A 151 -12.83 11.11 28.88
CA TRP A 151 -12.53 12.54 28.72
C TRP A 151 -13.43 13.40 29.61
N ARG A 152 -14.75 13.17 29.56
CA ARG A 152 -15.74 13.92 30.36
C ARG A 152 -15.48 13.79 31.86
N ARG A 153 -15.26 12.57 32.35
CA ARG A 153 -14.99 12.32 33.78
C ARG A 153 -13.70 13.00 34.24
N ARG A 154 -12.66 13.01 33.41
CA ARG A 154 -11.42 13.74 33.69
C ARG A 154 -11.66 15.24 33.77
N HIS A 155 -12.45 15.79 32.86
CA HIS A 155 -12.82 17.20 32.87
C HIS A 155 -13.65 17.59 34.10
N GLN A 156 -14.64 16.77 34.48
CA GLN A 156 -15.42 16.95 35.70
C GLN A 156 -14.56 16.91 36.97
N TYR A 157 -13.59 15.99 37.03
CA TYR A 157 -12.64 15.92 38.13
C TYR A 157 -11.84 17.23 38.26
N HIS A 158 -11.30 17.75 37.15
CA HIS A 158 -10.57 19.02 37.13
C HIS A 158 -11.45 20.21 37.55
N ALA A 159 -12.70 20.28 37.08
CA ALA A 159 -13.63 21.33 37.50
C ALA A 159 -13.92 21.26 39.02
N ARG A 160 -14.15 20.06 39.55
CA ARG A 160 -14.39 19.82 40.97
C ARG A 160 -13.18 20.22 41.82
N THR A 161 -11.96 19.85 41.42
CA THR A 161 -10.74 20.24 42.15
C THR A 161 -10.54 21.75 42.18
N SER A 162 -10.77 22.43 41.06
CA SER A 162 -10.66 23.89 40.98
C SER A 162 -11.71 24.59 41.85
N HIS A 163 -12.94 24.07 41.89
CA HIS A 163 -13.99 24.58 42.76
C HIS A 163 -13.62 24.45 44.24
N TYR A 164 -13.14 23.28 44.67
CA TYR A 164 -12.68 23.09 46.06
C TYR A 164 -11.47 23.95 46.41
N GLN A 165 -10.53 24.15 45.49
CA GLN A 165 -9.40 25.05 45.70
C GLN A 165 -9.89 26.50 45.88
N ARG A 166 -10.80 26.98 45.02
CA ARG A 166 -11.38 28.33 45.14
C ARG A 166 -12.11 28.55 46.47
N GLN A 167 -12.90 27.56 46.92
CA GLN A 167 -13.59 27.64 48.21
C GLN A 167 -12.60 27.72 49.38
N LYS A 168 -11.56 26.89 49.39
CA LYS A 168 -10.52 26.93 50.43
C LYS A 168 -9.77 28.26 50.45
N THR A 169 -9.43 28.81 49.28
CA THR A 169 -8.76 30.12 49.18
C THR A 169 -9.67 31.27 49.64
N ALA A 170 -10.98 31.17 49.44
CA ALA A 170 -11.95 32.17 49.90
C ALA A 170 -12.17 32.10 51.43
N GLN A 171 -12.20 30.90 52.02
CA GLN A 171 -12.33 30.73 53.47
C GLN A 171 -11.07 31.10 54.26
N GLY A 172 -9.87 31.00 53.67
CA GLY A 172 -8.62 31.45 54.30
C GLY A 172 -8.30 32.95 54.16
N ARG A 173 -9.20 33.73 53.55
CA ARG A 173 -9.06 35.19 53.37
C ARG A 173 -10.03 36.01 54.25
N ALA A 174 -10.87 35.34 55.03
CA ALA A 174 -11.70 35.94 56.10
C ALA A 174 -10.99 35.76 57.44
#